data_AF-A0A6V6ZEX6-F1
#
_entry.id   AF-A0A6V6ZEX6-F1
#
_cell.length_a   1.000
_cell.length_b   1.000
_cell.length_c   1.000
_cell.angle_alpha   90.00
_cell.angle_beta   90.00
_cell.angle_gamma   90.00
#
_symmetry.space_group_name_H-M   'P 1'
#
loop_
_entity.id
_entity.type
_entity.pdbx_description
1 polymer ?
#
loop_
_entity_poly.entity_id
_entity_poly.type
_entity_poly.pdbx_seq_one_letter_code
_entity_poly.pdbx_strand_id
1 'polypeptide(L)'
;MENEKIFTTKTGFCHILSDKIILSRDGIIGNVAKITVGNGMSRTLLIYSTISIFLLYSAYSSFQKGENVSVLFFGLLAVFLIYGIIKSINNSATPIIERSKIKEVKFINAKVGLTRSRFEILFEDENGKLKKRLIMLPGSLNDGTNETEKALTIMKSERILAS
;
A
#
# COMPACT_ATOMS: atom_id res chain seq x y z
N MET A 1 -5.49 -18.82 -25.63
CA MET A 1 -5.50 -18.66 -24.16
C MET A 1 -4.34 -17.74 -23.83
N GLU A 2 -4.60 -16.47 -23.54
CA GLU A 2 -3.52 -15.56 -23.14
C GLU A 2 -2.86 -16.08 -21.86
N ASN A 3 -1.53 -16.09 -21.85
CA ASN A 3 -0.69 -16.57 -20.77
C ASN A 3 -0.83 -15.64 -19.56
N GLU A 4 -1.83 -15.88 -18.71
CA GLU A 4 -2.04 -15.09 -17.50
C GLU A 4 -0.82 -15.24 -16.57
N LYS A 5 -0.05 -14.16 -16.40
CA LYS A 5 1.12 -14.16 -15.50
C LYS A 5 0.67 -13.75 -14.11
N ILE A 6 0.80 -14.69 -13.17
CA ILE A 6 0.29 -14.55 -11.81
C ILE A 6 1.42 -14.71 -10.79
N PHE A 7 1.42 -13.86 -9.77
CA PHE A 7 2.26 -14.05 -8.57
C PHE A 7 1.47 -13.80 -7.29
N THR A 8 1.97 -14.36 -6.18
CA THR A 8 1.32 -14.22 -4.87
C THR A 8 1.68 -12.89 -4.20
N THR A 9 0.75 -12.39 -3.41
CA THR A 9 0.88 -11.15 -2.63
C THR A 9 0.58 -11.46 -1.15
N LYS A 10 0.79 -10.48 -0.26
CA LYS A 10 0.51 -10.62 1.17
C LYS A 10 -0.91 -11.16 1.47
N THR A 11 -1.92 -10.82 0.67
CA THR A 11 -3.33 -11.12 0.95
C THR A 11 -4.07 -11.74 -0.24
N GLY A 12 -3.36 -12.36 -1.19
CA GLY A 12 -3.99 -12.93 -2.40
C GLY A 12 -3.04 -12.99 -3.59
N PHE A 13 -3.53 -12.67 -4.78
CA PHE A 13 -2.82 -12.81 -6.06
C PHE A 13 -2.84 -11.53 -6.88
N CYS A 14 -1.76 -11.32 -7.62
CA CYS A 14 -1.65 -10.28 -8.63
C CYS A 14 -1.60 -10.90 -10.01
N HIS A 15 -2.57 -10.55 -10.83
CA HIS A 15 -2.72 -10.99 -12.21
C HIS A 15 -2.26 -9.86 -13.13
N ILE A 16 -1.30 -10.17 -14.00
CA ILE A 16 -0.79 -9.23 -15.00
C ILE A 16 -1.38 -9.61 -16.36
N LEU A 17 -2.27 -8.75 -16.87
CA LEU A 17 -2.86 -8.88 -18.19
C LEU A 17 -2.21 -7.88 -19.16
N SER A 18 -2.54 -8.03 -20.44
CA SER A 18 -2.06 -7.19 -21.54
C SER A 18 -2.46 -5.72 -21.37
N ASP A 19 -3.65 -5.46 -20.82
CA ASP A 19 -4.28 -4.13 -20.69
C ASP A 19 -4.33 -3.59 -19.24
N LYS A 20 -4.33 -4.47 -18.23
CA LYS A 20 -4.54 -4.11 -16.82
C LYS A 20 -3.83 -5.04 -15.84
N ILE A 21 -3.69 -4.55 -14.61
CA ILE A 21 -3.22 -5.30 -13.45
C ILE A 21 -4.42 -5.51 -12.52
N ILE A 22 -4.65 -6.75 -12.09
CA ILE A 22 -5.79 -7.11 -11.25
C ILE A 22 -5.31 -7.78 -9.98
N LEU A 23 -5.78 -7.28 -8.84
CA LEU A 23 -5.54 -7.86 -7.52
C LEU A 23 -6.79 -8.62 -7.06
N SER A 24 -6.63 -9.91 -6.81
CA SER A 24 -7.69 -10.79 -6.31
C SER A 24 -7.28 -11.43 -4.98
N ARG A 25 -8.25 -11.87 -4.17
CA ARG A 25 -7.95 -12.57 -2.89
C ARG A 25 -7.88 -14.08 -3.06
N ASP A 26 -8.71 -14.61 -3.95
CA ASP A 26 -8.98 -16.04 -4.20
C ASP A 26 -8.32 -16.55 -5.48
N GLY A 27 -7.67 -15.69 -6.26
CA GLY A 27 -7.04 -16.06 -7.53
C GLY A 27 -8.01 -16.03 -8.72
N ILE A 28 -9.27 -15.64 -8.52
CA ILE A 28 -10.30 -15.65 -9.56
C ILE A 28 -10.64 -14.21 -9.98
N ILE A 29 -10.37 -13.84 -11.23
CA ILE A 29 -10.59 -12.47 -11.75
C ILE A 29 -12.07 -12.03 -11.65
N GLY A 30 -13.01 -12.95 -11.90
CA GLY A 30 -14.44 -12.62 -11.97
C GLY A 30 -15.04 -12.03 -10.69
N ASN A 31 -14.42 -12.28 -9.53
CA ASN A 31 -14.89 -11.79 -8.24
C ASN A 31 -14.45 -10.35 -7.93
N VAL A 32 -13.52 -9.80 -8.72
CA VAL A 32 -12.86 -8.52 -8.45
C VAL A 32 -13.76 -7.32 -8.76
N ALA A 33 -14.67 -7.46 -9.74
CA ALA A 33 -15.63 -6.42 -10.10
C ALA A 33 -16.69 -6.15 -9.01
N LYS A 34 -16.94 -7.12 -8.10
CA LYS A 34 -17.91 -6.98 -7.01
C LYS A 34 -17.36 -6.24 -5.79
N ILE A 35 -16.05 -6.18 -5.64
CA ILE A 35 -15.41 -5.45 -4.54
C ILE A 35 -15.18 -4.01 -5.01
N THR A 36 -16.30 -3.29 -5.14
CA THR A 36 -16.33 -1.84 -5.29
C THR A 36 -15.31 -1.19 -4.36
N VAL A 37 -14.61 -0.19 -4.88
CA VAL A 37 -13.61 0.66 -4.22
C VAL A 37 -14.24 1.34 -3.00
N GLY A 38 -14.37 0.59 -1.91
CA GLY A 38 -14.98 1.08 -0.68
C GLY A 38 -14.04 2.04 0.02
N ASN A 39 -14.61 3.07 0.63
CA ASN A 39 -14.01 4.12 1.47
C ASN A 39 -13.08 3.65 2.62
N GLY A 40 -12.65 2.39 2.67
CA GLY A 40 -11.82 1.81 3.73
C GLY A 40 -10.50 2.56 3.96
N MET A 41 -9.90 3.12 2.90
CA MET A 41 -8.70 3.96 3.05
C MET A 41 -9.03 5.31 3.69
N SER A 42 -10.13 5.95 3.28
CA SER A 42 -10.62 7.20 3.88
C SER A 42 -11.01 7.02 5.35
N ARG A 43 -11.72 5.93 5.69
CA ARG A 43 -12.09 5.59 7.07
C ARG A 43 -10.87 5.41 7.96
N THR A 44 -9.85 4.69 7.47
CA THR A 44 -8.60 4.49 8.21
C THR A 44 -7.88 5.81 8.47
N LEU A 45 -7.79 6.69 7.45
CA LEU A 45 -7.19 8.01 7.59
C LEU A 45 -7.95 8.89 8.59
N LEU A 46 -9.29 8.82 8.60
CA LEU A 46 -10.12 9.55 9.55
C LEU A 46 -9.84 9.10 10.99
N ILE A 47 -9.85 7.77 11.24
CA ILE A 47 -9.57 7.21 12.57
C ILE A 47 -8.20 7.67 13.08
N TYR A 48 -7.15 7.53 12.25
CA TYR A 48 -5.81 7.96 12.67
C TYR A 48 -5.71 9.47 12.87
N SER A 49 -6.44 10.27 12.08
CA SER A 49 -6.48 11.73 12.28
C SER A 49 -7.13 12.09 13.61
N THR A 50 -8.23 11.44 13.98
CA THR A 50 -8.86 11.63 15.29
C THR A 50 -7.93 11.28 16.44
N ILE A 51 -7.21 10.15 16.33
CA ILE A 51 -6.21 9.74 17.33
C ILE A 51 -5.07 10.77 17.43
N SER A 52 -4.57 11.27 16.30
CA SER A 52 -3.53 12.32 16.29
C SER A 52 -3.99 13.60 16.99
N ILE A 53 -5.24 14.04 16.77
CA ILE A 53 -5.82 15.21 17.45
C ILE A 53 -5.90 14.96 18.96
N PHE A 54 -6.38 13.78 19.37
CA PHE A 54 -6.45 13.41 20.78
C PHE A 54 -5.07 13.39 21.46
N LEU A 55 -4.03 12.88 20.77
CA LEU A 55 -2.67 12.87 21.30
C LEU A 55 -2.09 14.28 21.42
N LEU A 56 -2.33 15.17 20.46
CA LEU A 56 -1.93 16.57 20.55
C LEU A 56 -2.62 17.28 21.73
N TYR A 57 -3.92 17.03 21.93
CA TYR A 57 -4.65 17.54 23.08
C TYR A 57 -4.09 17.02 24.40
N SER A 58 -3.76 15.72 24.46
CA SER A 58 -3.15 15.10 25.64
C SER A 58 -1.77 15.68 25.95
N ALA A 59 -0.95 15.90 24.92
CA ALA A 59 0.34 16.57 25.06
C ALA A 59 0.18 18.00 25.61
N TYR A 60 -0.80 18.75 25.09
CA TYR A 60 -1.09 20.11 25.57
C TYR A 60 -1.58 20.13 27.02
N SER A 61 -2.46 19.20 27.41
CA SER A 61 -2.92 19.08 28.79
C SER A 61 -1.79 18.71 29.76
N SER A 62 -0.91 17.77 29.38
CA SER A 62 0.27 17.42 30.18
C SER A 62 1.26 18.58 30.29
N PHE A 63 1.38 19.42 29.26
CA PHE A 63 2.22 20.61 29.30
C PHE A 63 1.73 21.61 30.35
N GLN A 64 0.42 21.84 30.43
CA GLN A 64 -0.18 22.70 31.47
C GLN A 64 0.06 22.15 32.89
N LYS A 65 0.19 20.84 33.05
CA LYS A 65 0.46 20.16 34.34
C LYS A 65 1.95 20.08 34.68
N GLY A 66 2.85 20.52 33.80
CA GLY A 66 4.30 20.40 33.98
C GLY A 66 4.85 18.97 33.81
N GLU A 67 4.07 18.04 33.25
CA GLU A 67 4.47 16.64 33.05
C GLU A 67 5.32 16.46 31.80
N ASN A 68 6.59 16.87 31.86
CA ASN A 68 7.48 16.91 30.69
C ASN A 68 7.65 15.57 29.94
N VAL A 69 7.62 14.44 30.66
CA VAL A 69 7.75 13.10 30.05
C VAL A 69 6.52 12.77 29.20
N SER A 70 5.32 13.03 29.73
CA SER A 70 4.05 12.81 29.03
C SER A 70 3.95 13.69 27.78
N VAL A 71 4.37 14.96 27.87
CA VAL A 71 4.41 15.89 26.73
C VAL A 71 5.27 15.33 25.60
N LEU A 72 6.49 14.89 25.93
CA LEU A 72 7.43 14.33 24.94
C LEU A 72 6.85 13.07 24.30
N PHE A 73 6.32 12.15 25.11
CA PHE A 73 5.76 10.89 24.62
C PHE A 73 4.57 11.11 23.67
N PHE A 74 3.55 11.87 24.10
CA PHE A 74 2.37 12.13 23.28
C PHE A 74 2.71 12.97 22.04
N GLY A 75 3.60 13.94 22.16
CA GLY A 75 4.07 14.77 21.04
C GLY A 75 4.77 13.94 19.97
N LEU A 76 5.74 13.10 20.35
CA LEU A 76 6.44 12.22 19.41
C LEU A 76 5.48 11.22 18.75
N LEU A 77 4.55 10.64 19.50
CA LEU A 77 3.58 9.71 18.96
C LEU A 77 2.61 10.38 17.96
N ALA A 78 2.18 11.61 18.26
CA ALA A 78 1.35 12.40 17.36
C ALA A 78 2.09 12.71 16.05
N VAL A 79 3.34 13.17 16.13
CA VAL A 79 4.18 13.45 14.94
C VAL A 79 4.37 12.20 14.10
N PHE A 80 4.66 11.05 14.73
CA PHE A 80 4.80 9.76 14.05
C PHE A 80 3.53 9.37 13.28
N LEU A 81 2.35 9.51 13.90
CA LEU A 81 1.07 9.21 13.24
C LEU A 81 0.78 10.17 12.08
N ILE A 82 1.01 11.47 12.28
CA ILE A 82 0.81 12.49 11.23
C ILE A 82 1.70 12.17 10.02
N TYR A 83 2.97 11.82 10.24
CA TYR A 83 3.86 11.38 9.17
C TYR A 83 3.30 10.17 8.42
N GLY A 84 2.77 9.18 9.13
CA GLY A 84 2.12 8.00 8.54
C GLY A 84 0.87 8.33 7.72
N ILE A 85 0.05 9.28 8.19
CA ILE A 85 -1.14 9.79 7.50
C ILE A 85 -0.72 10.44 6.18
N ILE A 86 0.20 11.41 6.22
CA ILE A 86 0.69 12.14 5.03
C ILE A 86 1.19 11.16 3.96
N LYS A 87 1.97 10.16 4.38
CA LYS A 87 2.50 9.11 3.48
C LYS A 87 1.42 8.22 2.86
N SER A 88 0.22 8.17 3.46
CA SER A 88 -0.87 7.26 3.08
C SER A 88 -2.01 7.94 2.32
N ILE A 89 -2.11 9.27 2.31
CA ILE A 89 -3.20 10.04 1.64
C ILE A 89 -3.36 9.68 0.15
N ASN A 90 -2.23 9.48 -0.53
CA ASN A 90 -2.23 9.18 -1.96
C ASN A 90 -2.31 7.68 -2.28
N ASN A 91 -2.38 6.82 -1.26
CA ASN A 91 -2.53 5.41 -1.52
C ASN A 91 -3.94 5.12 -2.09
N SER A 92 -4.04 4.06 -2.88
CA SER A 92 -5.29 3.56 -3.43
C SER A 92 -5.57 2.13 -2.97
N ALA A 93 -6.85 1.88 -2.71
CA ALA A 93 -7.40 0.56 -2.44
C ALA A 93 -7.90 -0.16 -3.71
N THR A 94 -7.83 0.49 -4.88
CA THR A 94 -8.37 -0.04 -6.15
C THR A 94 -7.74 -1.39 -6.49
N PRO A 95 -8.56 -2.41 -6.80
CA PRO A 95 -8.04 -3.73 -7.15
C PRO A 95 -7.63 -3.83 -8.62
N ILE A 96 -8.14 -2.95 -9.48
CA ILE A 96 -7.84 -2.93 -10.92
C ILE A 96 -7.07 -1.65 -11.24
N ILE A 97 -6.01 -1.79 -12.04
CA ILE A 97 -5.19 -0.68 -12.54
C ILE A 97 -4.99 -0.88 -14.03
N GLU A 98 -5.45 0.06 -14.84
CA GLU A 98 -5.18 0.05 -16.29
C GLU A 98 -3.70 0.35 -16.55
N ARG A 99 -3.05 -0.45 -17.41
CA ARG A 99 -1.62 -0.29 -17.74
C ARG A 99 -1.34 1.04 -18.43
N SER A 100 -2.28 1.54 -19.23
CA SER A 100 -2.21 2.85 -19.91
C SER A 100 -2.15 4.04 -18.94
N LYS A 101 -2.68 3.89 -17.72
CA LYS A 101 -2.72 4.94 -16.70
C LYS A 101 -1.53 4.89 -15.74
N ILE A 102 -0.66 3.88 -15.85
CA ILE A 102 0.55 3.76 -15.03
C ILE A 102 1.57 4.81 -15.48
N LYS A 103 2.05 5.60 -14.54
CA LYS A 103 3.12 6.59 -14.78
C LYS A 103 4.48 6.06 -14.36
N GLU A 104 4.52 5.32 -13.25
CA GLU A 104 5.78 4.83 -12.69
C GLU A 104 5.54 3.55 -11.88
N VAL A 105 6.50 2.63 -11.93
CA VAL A 105 6.53 1.45 -11.06
C VAL A 105 7.90 1.36 -10.41
N LYS A 106 7.91 1.30 -9.08
CA LYS A 106 9.12 1.15 -8.27
C LYS A 106 9.08 -0.14 -7.49
N PHE A 107 10.17 -0.89 -7.50
CA PHE A 107 10.36 -1.99 -6.57
C PHE A 107 11.11 -1.51 -5.33
N ILE A 108 10.54 -1.77 -4.15
CA ILE A 108 11.19 -1.51 -2.87
C ILE A 108 11.50 -2.83 -2.20
N ASN A 109 12.79 -3.09 -1.98
CA ASN A 109 13.27 -4.30 -1.32
C ASN A 109 12.97 -4.28 0.19
N ALA A 110 12.66 -5.46 0.74
CA ALA A 110 12.48 -5.66 2.16
C ALA A 110 13.78 -5.42 2.94
N LYS A 111 13.64 -4.94 4.18
CA LYS A 111 14.64 -5.18 5.23
C LYS A 111 14.21 -6.44 5.96
N VAL A 112 15.07 -7.47 5.95
CA VAL A 112 14.81 -8.78 6.56
C VAL A 112 14.27 -8.60 7.98
N GLY A 113 13.13 -9.25 8.28
CA GLY A 113 12.48 -9.22 9.61
C GLY A 113 11.72 -7.94 9.95
N LEU A 114 11.87 -6.83 9.21
CA LEU A 114 11.28 -5.54 9.56
C LEU A 114 10.19 -5.10 8.58
N THR A 115 10.41 -5.26 7.28
CA THR A 115 9.50 -4.82 6.23
C THR A 115 9.34 -5.90 5.16
N ARG A 116 8.28 -5.80 4.35
CA ARG A 116 8.06 -6.68 3.20
C ARG A 116 8.41 -5.96 1.91
N SER A 117 8.92 -6.71 0.94
CA SER A 117 9.17 -6.23 -0.41
C SER A 117 7.84 -5.83 -1.03
N ARG A 118 7.85 -4.79 -1.86
CA ARG A 118 6.62 -4.29 -2.46
C ARG A 118 6.90 -3.59 -3.78
N PHE A 119 5.90 -3.61 -4.66
CA PHE A 119 5.83 -2.71 -5.80
C PHE A 119 5.01 -1.49 -5.42
N GLU A 120 5.53 -0.30 -5.69
CA GLU A 120 4.80 0.96 -5.64
C GLU A 120 4.44 1.34 -7.08
N ILE A 121 3.16 1.23 -7.42
CA ILE A 121 2.62 1.59 -8.74
C ILE A 121 1.97 2.95 -8.62
N LEU A 122 2.52 3.93 -9.32
CA LEU A 122 1.96 5.27 -9.45
C LEU A 122 1.09 5.32 -10.70
N PHE A 123 -0.18 5.68 -10.56
CA PHE A 123 -1.13 5.68 -11.66
C PHE A 123 -2.15 6.81 -11.51
N GLU A 124 -2.80 7.14 -12.62
CA GLU A 124 -3.89 8.10 -12.67
C GLU A 124 -5.22 7.38 -12.42
N ASP A 125 -5.97 7.83 -11.42
CA ASP A 125 -7.29 7.28 -11.09
C ASP A 125 -8.37 7.83 -12.03
N GLU A 126 -9.59 7.29 -11.96
CA GLU A 126 -10.74 7.69 -12.82
C GLU A 126 -11.04 9.20 -12.76
N ASN A 127 -10.70 9.85 -11.64
CA ASN A 127 -10.90 11.29 -11.43
C ASN A 127 -9.69 12.14 -11.87
N GLY A 128 -8.74 11.59 -12.63
CA GLY A 128 -7.51 12.28 -13.06
C GLY A 128 -6.51 12.55 -11.92
N LYS A 129 -6.74 11.97 -10.73
CA LYS A 129 -5.87 12.16 -9.56
C LYS A 129 -4.75 11.14 -9.56
N LEU A 130 -3.54 11.60 -9.28
CA LEU A 130 -2.38 10.73 -9.14
C LEU A 130 -2.45 9.96 -7.81
N LYS A 131 -2.48 8.64 -7.91
CA LYS A 131 -2.62 7.70 -6.81
C LYS A 131 -1.51 6.66 -6.84
N LYS A 132 -1.30 6.01 -5.70
CA LYS A 132 -0.27 5.00 -5.50
C LYS A 132 -0.86 3.69 -5.00
N ARG A 133 -0.61 2.59 -5.70
CA ARG A 133 -0.95 1.25 -5.21
C ARG A 133 0.30 0.56 -4.69
N LEU A 134 0.22 0.03 -3.48
CA LEU A 134 1.25 -0.82 -2.90
C LEU A 134 0.85 -2.28 -3.11
N ILE A 135 1.62 -3.03 -3.91
CA ILE A 135 1.48 -4.48 -4.02
C ILE A 135 2.53 -5.10 -3.10
N MET A 136 2.11 -5.50 -1.90
CA MET A 136 2.99 -6.11 -0.92
C MET A 136 3.19 -7.59 -1.24
N LEU A 137 4.44 -8.02 -1.29
CA LEU A 137 4.81 -9.41 -1.52
C LEU A 137 4.74 -10.23 -0.22
N PRO A 138 4.76 -11.57 -0.30
CA PRO A 138 4.82 -12.42 0.89
C PRO A 138 6.05 -12.11 1.75
N GLY A 139 5.96 -12.42 3.04
CA GLY A 139 7.07 -12.19 3.97
C GLY A 139 8.18 -13.22 3.73
N SER A 140 9.44 -12.83 3.98
CA SER A 140 10.62 -13.72 3.82
C SER A 140 10.58 -14.98 4.69
N LEU A 141 9.72 -15.03 5.72
CA LEU A 141 9.53 -16.17 6.61
C LEU A 141 8.65 -17.28 6.01
N ASN A 142 7.83 -16.97 5.00
CA ASN A 142 6.89 -17.91 4.37
C ASN A 142 7.13 -17.95 2.85
N ASP A 143 8.31 -18.39 2.42
CA ASP A 143 8.67 -18.53 0.99
C ASP A 143 8.67 -17.22 0.16
N GLY A 144 8.64 -16.07 0.84
CA GLY A 144 8.52 -14.77 0.17
C GLY A 144 9.71 -14.37 -0.69
N THR A 145 10.87 -15.00 -0.53
CA THR A 145 12.04 -14.73 -1.37
C THR A 145 11.84 -15.25 -2.80
N ASN A 146 11.38 -16.49 -2.94
CA ASN A 146 11.12 -17.13 -4.23
C ASN A 146 9.97 -16.42 -4.97
N GLU A 147 8.88 -16.11 -4.26
CA GLU A 147 7.76 -15.37 -4.84
C GLU A 147 8.12 -13.92 -5.19
N THR A 148 9.06 -13.30 -4.47
CA THR A 148 9.59 -11.97 -4.85
C THR A 148 10.39 -12.03 -6.14
N GLU A 149 11.24 -13.04 -6.30
CA GLU A 149 12.05 -13.23 -7.52
C GLU A 149 11.16 -13.53 -8.73
N LYS A 150 10.17 -14.41 -8.56
CA LYS A 150 9.14 -14.69 -9.57
C LYS A 150 8.37 -13.44 -9.96
N ALA A 151 7.93 -12.64 -8.97
CA ALA A 151 7.21 -11.40 -9.23
C ALA A 151 8.09 -10.37 -9.98
N LEU A 152 9.37 -10.24 -9.61
CA LEU A 152 10.33 -9.41 -10.33
C LEU A 152 10.51 -9.85 -11.78
N THR A 153 10.64 -11.15 -12.00
CA THR A 153 10.80 -11.74 -13.34
C THR A 153 9.57 -11.45 -14.21
N ILE A 154 8.37 -11.65 -13.66
CA ILE A 154 7.11 -11.34 -14.35
C ILE A 154 7.04 -9.86 -14.71
N MET A 155 7.24 -8.97 -13.73
CA MET A 155 7.12 -7.51 -13.91
C MET A 155 8.13 -6.95 -14.91
N LYS A 156 9.35 -7.49 -14.95
CA LYS A 156 10.36 -7.15 -15.96
C LYS A 156 10.01 -7.71 -17.34
N SER A 157 9.57 -8.97 -17.42
CA SER A 157 9.20 -9.61 -18.68
C SER A 157 8.03 -8.90 -19.38
N GLU A 158 7.12 -8.34 -18.60
CA GLU A 158 5.97 -7.57 -19.07
C GLU A 158 6.29 -6.10 -19.34
N ARG A 159 7.55 -5.68 -19.15
CA ARG A 159 8.00 -4.28 -19.29
C ARG A 159 7.21 -3.29 -18.43
N ILE A 160 6.68 -3.77 -17.30
CA ILE A 160 5.95 -2.94 -16.32
C ILE A 160 6.95 -2.27 -15.39
N LEU A 161 7.99 -2.99 -14.99
CA LEU A 161 9.13 -2.45 -14.26
C LEU A 161 10.23 -2.10 -15.27
N ALA A 162 10.72 -0.86 -15.24
CA ALA A 162 11.91 -0.47 -15.99
C ALA A 162 13.11 -1.30 -15.53
N SER A 163 13.89 -1.80 -16.49
CA SER A 163 15.04 -2.70 -16.29
C SER A 163 16.15 -2.07 -15.47
#